data_AF-A0A4P6Q9K6-F1
#
_entry.id   AF-A0A4P6Q9K6-F1
#
_cell.length_a   1.000
_cell.length_b   1.000
_cell.length_c   1.000
_cell.angle_alpha   90.00
_cell.angle_beta   90.00
_cell.angle_gamma   90.00
#
_symmetry.space_group_name_H-M   'P 1'
#
loop_
_entity.id
_entity.type
_entity.pdbx_description
1 polymer ?
#
loop_
_entity_poly.entity_id
_entity_poly.type
_entity_poly.pdbx_seq_one_letter_code
_entity_poly.pdbx_strand_id
1 'polypeptide(L)' 'MRGTGEQSRHHYLTWAEFSAGYTLGRCLQYDGGEFGHWYTTSRDVHHMMVNHPASPWLHIPFRF' A
#
# COMPACT_ATOMS: atom_id res chain seq x y z
N MET A 1 -16.18 -16.77 -4.31
CA MET A 1 -14.99 -16.21 -3.64
C MET A 1 -14.99 -14.71 -3.87
N ARG A 2 -15.13 -13.89 -2.82
CA ARG A 2 -14.86 -12.45 -2.94
C ARG A 2 -13.35 -12.28 -3.10
N GLY A 3 -12.91 -11.61 -4.17
CA GLY A 3 -11.49 -11.36 -4.42
C GLY A 3 -10.86 -10.60 -3.26
N THR A 4 -9.59 -10.83 -2.99
CA THR A 4 -8.82 -10.18 -1.91
C THR A 4 -8.91 -8.64 -1.97
N GLY A 5 -9.11 -8.07 -3.16
CA GLY A 5 -9.39 -6.65 -3.36
C GLY A 5 -10.69 -6.19 -2.69
N GLU A 6 -11.80 -6.89 -2.88
CA GLU A 6 -13.08 -6.49 -2.29
C GLU A 6 -13.06 -6.59 -0.76
N GLN A 7 -12.33 -7.55 -0.20
CA GLN A 7 -12.11 -7.64 1.25
C GLN A 7 -11.28 -6.47 1.81
N SER A 8 -10.36 -5.94 1.00
CA SER A 8 -9.52 -4.80 1.39
C SER A 8 -10.34 -3.52 1.57
N ARG A 9 -11.47 -3.34 0.85
CA ARG A 9 -12.40 -2.22 1.05
C ARG A 9 -13.02 -2.16 2.44
N HIS A 10 -13.19 -3.32 3.08
CA HIS A 10 -13.78 -3.36 4.41
C HIS A 10 -12.82 -2.83 5.49
N HIS A 11 -11.52 -2.75 5.18
CA HIS A 11 -10.47 -2.42 6.13
C HIS A 11 -9.74 -1.11 5.78
N TYR A 12 -9.75 -0.72 4.50
CA TYR A 12 -9.07 0.47 4.00
C TYR A 12 -10.01 1.27 3.10
N LEU A 13 -9.95 2.60 3.18
CA LEU A 13 -10.82 3.50 2.44
C LEU A 13 -10.06 4.27 1.34
N THR A 14 -8.74 4.27 1.39
CA THR A 14 -7.87 4.99 0.45
C THR A 14 -6.72 4.12 -0.07
N TRP A 15 -6.17 4.50 -1.22
CA TRP A 15 -4.92 3.90 -1.74
C TRP A 15 -3.76 3.98 -0.76
N ALA A 16 -3.66 5.09 -0.02
CA ALA A 16 -2.60 5.32 0.96
C ALA A 16 -2.70 4.33 2.13
N GLU A 17 -3.87 4.18 2.73
CA GLU A 17 -4.09 3.24 3.84
C GLU A 17 -3.82 1.80 3.42
N PHE A 18 -4.32 1.40 2.24
CA PHE A 18 -4.07 0.07 1.68
C PHE A 18 -2.57 -0.18 1.47
N SER A 19 -1.86 0.79 0.88
CA SER A 19 -0.42 0.68 0.62
C SER A 19 0.41 0.62 1.91
N ALA A 20 0.03 1.39 2.93
CA ALA A 20 0.71 1.35 4.24
C ALA A 20 0.54 -0.02 4.90
N GLY A 21 -0.69 -0.56 4.91
CA GLY A 21 -0.97 -1.91 5.43
C GLY A 21 -0.25 -3.00 4.65
N TYR A 22 -0.22 -2.91 3.32
CA TYR A 22 0.53 -3.82 2.46
C TYR A 22 2.04 -3.78 2.76
N THR A 23 2.61 -2.59 2.90
CA THR A 23 4.04 -2.39 3.24
C THR A 23 4.37 -3.04 4.58
N LEU A 24 3.56 -2.79 5.61
CA LEU A 24 3.75 -3.41 6.92
C LEU A 24 3.69 -4.94 6.85
N GLY A 25 2.71 -5.49 6.13
CA GLY A 25 2.58 -6.94 5.94
C GLY A 25 3.81 -7.55 5.25
N ARG A 26 4.35 -6.89 4.22
CA ARG A 26 5.60 -7.29 3.56
C ARG A 26 6.78 -7.26 4.52
N CYS A 27 6.88 -6.24 5.37
CA CYS A 27 7.98 -6.13 6.34
C CYS A 27 7.91 -7.25 7.38
N LEU A 28 6.74 -7.50 7.95
CA LEU A 28 6.55 -8.59 8.91
C LEU A 28 6.88 -9.96 8.29
N GLN A 29 6.51 -10.16 7.03
CA GLN A 29 6.71 -11.44 6.35
C GLN A 29 8.16 -11.68 5.92
N TYR A 30 8.87 -10.65 5.46
CA TYR A 30 10.14 -10.80 4.74
C TYR A 30 11.33 -10.10 5.38
N ASP A 31 11.09 -9.04 6.12
CA ASP A 31 12.15 -8.24 6.75
C ASP A 31 12.44 -8.71 8.18
N GLY A 32 11.64 -9.62 8.75
CA GLY A 32 11.86 -10.13 10.11
C GLY A 32 11.83 -9.04 11.19
N GLY A 33 11.22 -7.88 10.88
CA GLY A 33 11.24 -6.69 11.74
C GLY A 33 12.41 -5.74 11.51
N GLU A 34 13.42 -6.14 10.73
CA GLU A 34 14.52 -5.29 10.31
C GLU A 34 14.07 -4.53 9.06
N PHE A 35 13.65 -3.27 9.20
CA PHE A 35 13.14 -2.37 8.15
C PHE A 35 14.09 -2.22 6.93
N GLY A 36 14.22 -3.28 6.14
CA GLY A 36 15.26 -3.51 5.17
C GLY A 36 14.83 -3.13 3.77
N HIS A 37 15.25 -3.90 2.77
CA HIS A 37 14.98 -3.56 1.37
C HIS A 37 13.47 -3.57 1.05
N TRP A 38 12.70 -4.48 1.65
CA TRP A 38 11.26 -4.54 1.40
C TRP A 38 10.52 -3.36 2.01
N TYR A 39 10.91 -2.92 3.21
CA TYR A 39 10.42 -1.68 3.79
C TYR A 39 10.79 -0.46 2.95
N THR A 40 12.08 -0.25 2.69
CA THR A 40 12.58 0.98 2.06
C THR A 40 12.02 1.17 0.66
N THR A 41 12.03 0.14 -0.18
CA THR A 41 11.44 0.22 -1.53
C THR A 41 9.94 0.45 -1.51
N SER A 42 9.21 -0.25 -0.65
CA SER A 42 7.75 -0.06 -0.53
C SER A 42 7.42 1.34 0.00
N ARG A 43 8.20 1.85 0.96
CA ARG A 43 8.09 3.21 1.51
C ARG A 43 8.34 4.25 0.42
N ASP A 44 9.37 4.09 -0.40
CA ASP A 44 9.71 5.04 -1.47
C ASP A 44 8.60 5.10 -2.52
N VAL A 45 8.08 3.93 -2.93
CA VAL A 45 6.93 3.86 -3.85
C VAL A 45 5.70 4.49 -3.20
N HIS A 46 5.41 4.18 -1.93
CA HIS A 46 4.30 4.79 -1.21
C HIS A 46 4.40 6.31 -1.19
N HIS A 47 5.56 6.86 -0.83
CA HIS A 47 5.78 8.31 -0.83
C HIS A 47 5.60 8.91 -2.22
N MET A 48 6.17 8.30 -3.26
CA MET A 48 6.00 8.78 -4.63
C MET A 48 4.51 8.82 -5.01
N MET A 49 3.77 7.75 -4.74
CA MET A 49 2.39 7.64 -5.16
C MET A 49 1.43 8.52 -4.35
N VAL A 50 1.75 8.86 -3.10
CA VAL A 50 0.93 9.80 -2.31
C VAL A 50 1.22 11.26 -2.69
N ASN A 51 2.44 11.58 -3.11
CA ASN A 51 2.86 12.99 -3.28
C ASN A 51 3.02 13.43 -4.73
N HIS A 52 3.26 12.51 -5.68
CA HIS A 52 3.53 12.90 -7.06
C HIS A 52 2.27 13.49 -7.71
N PRO A 53 2.31 14.71 -8.27
CA PRO A 53 1.13 15.38 -8.83
C PRO A 53 0.47 14.65 -9.99
N ALA A 54 1.18 13.76 -10.69
CA ALA A 54 0.61 12.90 -11.73
C ALA A 54 0.27 11.48 -11.23
N SER A 55 0.31 11.24 -9.92
CA SER A 55 0.06 9.93 -9.36
C SER A 55 -1.36 9.46 -9.64
N PRO A 56 -1.56 8.21 -10.10
CA PRO A 56 -2.90 7.68 -10.28
C PRO A 56 -3.66 7.57 -8.95
N TRP A 57 -3.00 7.48 -7.79
CA TRP A 57 -3.72 7.42 -6.50
C TRP A 57 -4.44 8.73 -6.14
N LEU A 58 -4.03 9.85 -6.73
CA LEU A 58 -4.68 11.14 -6.58
C LEU A 58 -5.83 11.35 -7.58
N HIS A 59 -5.84 10.60 -8.69
CA HIS A 59 -6.78 10.81 -9.80
C HIS A 59 -7.78 9.67 -9.99
N ILE A 60 -7.47 8.47 -9.48
CA ILE A 60 -8.29 7.28 -9.61
C ILE A 60 -8.89 6.93 -8.24
N PRO A 61 -10.22 6.87 -8.12
CA PRO A 61 -10.86 6.53 -6.86
C PRO A 61 -10.50 5.09 -6.44
N PHE A 62 -10.32 4.87 -5.14
CA PHE A 62 -10.05 3.55 -4.60
C PHE A 62 -11.29 2.64 -4.72
N ARG A 63 -11.28 1.78 -5.75
CA ARG A 63 -12.41 0.89 -6.08
C ARG A 63 -11.88 -0.47 -6.59
N PHE A 64 -12.23 -1.55 -5.91
CA PHE A 64 -12.08 -2.96 -6.31
C PHE A 64 -13.28 -3.58 -7.06
#